data_AF-A0A7W0TSL3-F1
#
_entry.id   AF-A0A7W0TSL3-F1
#
_cell.length_a   1.000
_cell.length_b   1.000
_cell.length_c   1.000
_cell.angle_alpha   90.00
_cell.angle_beta   90.00
_cell.angle_gamma   90.00
#
_symmetry.space_group_name_H-M   'P 1'
#
loop_
_entity.id
_entity.type
_entity.pdbx_description
1 polymer ?
#
loop_
_entity_poly.entity_id
_entity_poly.type
_entity_poly.pdbx_seq_one_letter_code
_entity_poly.pdbx_strand_id
1 'polypeptide(L)'
;MPEKTPDERAMIEELERELERLKVSDLLVQTLYTISSLGYRRLDAETRDLEQARLAIEALRALAPVLHGSVPETLLRDLNQVTANMQLAYAKAVSESVGDTSDTKATDADASGDDASS
;
A
#
# COMPACT_ATOMS: atom_id res chain seq x y z
N MET A 1 -24.56 -36.10 -1.98
CA MET A 1 -24.60 -34.77 -1.34
C MET A 1 -26.06 -34.49 -1.00
N PRO A 2 -26.41 -34.01 0.21
CA PRO A 2 -27.79 -33.64 0.50
C PRO A 2 -28.26 -32.54 -0.47
N GLU A 3 -29.52 -32.60 -0.89
CA GLU A 3 -30.11 -31.53 -1.73
C GLU A 3 -30.23 -30.24 -0.92
N LYS A 4 -29.89 -29.11 -1.55
CA LYS A 4 -30.04 -27.78 -0.94
C LYS A 4 -31.50 -27.50 -0.65
N THR A 5 -31.79 -26.96 0.52
CA THR A 5 -33.14 -26.55 0.92
C THR A 5 -33.66 -25.42 0.02
N PRO A 6 -34.99 -25.23 -0.08
CA PRO A 6 -35.56 -24.13 -0.88
C PRO A 6 -35.03 -22.74 -0.48
N ASP A 7 -34.77 -22.53 0.81
CA ASP A 7 -34.24 -21.28 1.37
C ASP A 7 -32.78 -21.04 0.92
N GLU A 8 -31.93 -22.07 1.01
CA GLU A 8 -30.55 -22.01 0.52
C GLU A 8 -30.49 -21.72 -0.99
N ARG A 9 -31.41 -22.28 -1.79
CA ARG A 9 -31.49 -22.00 -3.23
C ARG A 9 -31.87 -20.55 -3.51
N ALA A 10 -32.87 -20.00 -2.81
CA ALA A 10 -33.28 -18.61 -2.95
C ALA A 10 -32.15 -17.64 -2.57
N MET A 11 -31.40 -17.95 -1.50
CA MET A 11 -30.24 -17.16 -1.08
C MET A 11 -29.11 -17.18 -2.12
N ILE A 12 -28.83 -18.34 -2.72
CA ILE A 12 -27.83 -18.48 -3.79
C ILE A 12 -28.24 -17.69 -5.03
N GLU A 13 -29.50 -17.81 -5.46
CA GLU A 13 -30.00 -17.07 -6.62
C GLU A 13 -29.93 -15.54 -6.41
N GLU A 14 -30.15 -15.05 -5.19
CA GLU A 14 -29.98 -13.63 -4.89
C GLU A 14 -28.50 -13.21 -4.92
N LEU A 15 -27.61 -14.01 -4.33
CA LEU A 15 -26.17 -13.76 -4.37
C LEU A 15 -25.63 -13.74 -5.81
N GLU A 16 -26.07 -14.67 -6.66
CA GLU A 16 -25.71 -14.71 -8.08
C GLU A 16 -26.14 -13.43 -8.81
N ARG A 17 -27.38 -12.96 -8.57
CA ARG A 17 -27.88 -11.69 -9.12
C ARG A 17 -27.08 -10.48 -8.66
N GLU A 18 -26.61 -10.47 -7.41
CA GLU A 18 -25.75 -9.39 -6.91
C GLU A 18 -24.36 -9.43 -7.56
N LEU A 19 -23.76 -10.61 -7.69
CA LEU A 19 -22.46 -10.79 -8.34
C LEU A 19 -22.49 -10.40 -9.82
N GLU A 20 -23.59 -10.67 -10.53
CA GLU A 20 -23.79 -10.24 -11.93
C GLU A 20 -23.78 -8.72 -12.11
N ARG A 21 -24.18 -7.96 -11.08
CA ARG A 21 -24.22 -6.49 -11.12
C ARG A 21 -22.89 -5.84 -10.75
N LEU A 22 -21.98 -6.60 -10.11
CA LEU A 22 -20.71 -6.07 -9.65
C LEU A 22 -19.77 -5.84 -10.82
N LYS A 23 -19.26 -4.61 -10.96
CA LYS A 23 -18.24 -4.31 -11.96
C LYS A 23 -16.85 -4.54 -11.37
N VAL A 24 -15.99 -5.18 -12.17
CA VAL A 24 -14.57 -5.36 -11.84
C VAL A 24 -13.89 -4.01 -11.62
N SER A 25 -14.26 -2.97 -12.38
CA SER A 25 -13.74 -1.61 -12.20
C SER A 25 -14.01 -1.06 -10.80
N ASP A 26 -15.19 -1.29 -10.25
CA ASP A 26 -15.61 -0.75 -8.96
C ASP A 26 -14.84 -1.45 -7.83
N LEU A 27 -14.66 -2.76 -7.94
CA LEU A 27 -13.85 -3.55 -7.01
C LEU A 27 -12.37 -3.15 -7.04
N LEU A 28 -11.82 -2.90 -8.23
CA LEU A 28 -10.45 -2.44 -8.40
C LEU A 28 -10.26 -1.05 -7.77
N VAL A 29 -11.19 -0.11 -7.99
CA VAL A 29 -11.17 1.21 -7.35
C VAL A 29 -11.14 1.07 -5.82
N GLN A 30 -12.05 0.27 -5.25
CA GLN A 30 -12.09 0.02 -3.80
C GLN A 30 -10.78 -0.60 -3.28
N THR A 31 -10.22 -1.53 -4.03
CA THR A 31 -8.95 -2.18 -3.68
C THR A 31 -7.79 -1.19 -3.71
N LEU A 32 -7.71 -0.32 -4.71
CA LEU A 32 -6.67 0.71 -4.79
C LEU A 32 -6.78 1.73 -3.65
N TYR A 33 -7.99 2.09 -3.22
CA TYR A 33 -8.17 2.90 -2.01
C TYR A 33 -7.67 2.19 -0.75
N THR A 34 -7.98 0.90 -0.62
CA THR A 34 -7.53 0.09 0.52
C THR A 34 -6.01 -0.03 0.55
N ILE A 35 -5.38 -0.32 -0.59
CA ILE A 35 -3.92 -0.35 -0.76
C ILE A 35 -3.32 1.02 -0.42
N SER A 36 -3.93 2.11 -0.89
CA SER A 36 -3.47 3.47 -0.60
C SER A 36 -3.47 3.77 0.89
N SER A 37 -4.57 3.46 1.59
CA SER A 37 -4.67 3.65 3.03
C SER A 37 -3.63 2.83 3.80
N LEU A 38 -3.44 1.57 3.41
CA LEU A 38 -2.43 0.72 4.05
C LEU A 38 -1.01 1.23 3.77
N GLY A 39 -0.72 1.64 2.53
CA GLY A 39 0.57 2.19 2.13
C GLY A 39 0.96 3.42 2.93
N TYR A 40 0.04 4.36 3.17
CA TYR A 40 0.29 5.50 4.04
C TYR A 40 0.60 5.11 5.48
N ARG A 41 -0.15 4.15 6.05
CA ARG A 41 0.13 3.64 7.39
C ARG A 41 1.52 2.99 7.51
N ARG A 42 2.04 2.40 6.43
CA ARG A 42 3.41 1.84 6.38
C ARG A 42 4.50 2.91 6.23
N LEU A 43 4.13 4.16 5.98
CA LEU A 43 5.06 5.29 5.91
C LEU A 43 5.14 6.07 7.22
N ASP A 44 4.16 5.92 8.11
CA ASP A 44 4.16 6.52 9.45
C ASP A 44 5.40 6.08 10.24
N ALA A 45 6.01 7.01 10.99
CA ALA A 45 7.27 6.77 11.69
C ALA A 45 7.20 5.60 12.69
N GLU A 46 6.08 5.43 13.38
CA GLU A 46 5.89 4.39 14.40
C GLU A 46 5.64 2.99 13.80
N THR A 47 5.02 2.92 12.62
CA THR A 47 4.61 1.66 11.96
C THR A 47 5.32 1.43 10.63
N ARG A 48 6.50 2.04 10.49
CA ARG A 48 7.24 2.12 9.23
C ARG A 48 7.63 0.73 8.72
N ASP A 49 7.23 0.44 7.49
CA ASP A 49 7.60 -0.76 6.73
C ASP A 49 7.81 -0.36 5.27
N LEU A 50 9.07 -0.10 4.91
CA LEU A 50 9.43 0.40 3.58
C LEU A 50 9.25 -0.65 2.49
N GLU A 51 9.30 -1.95 2.82
CA GLU A 51 9.06 -3.00 1.84
C GLU A 51 7.57 -3.04 1.47
N GLN A 52 6.69 -3.01 2.48
CA GLN A 52 5.24 -2.98 2.25
C GLN A 52 4.78 -1.66 1.62
N ALA A 53 5.38 -0.52 1.98
CA ALA A 53 5.08 0.77 1.34
C ALA A 53 5.47 0.76 -0.15
N ARG A 54 6.65 0.19 -0.48
CA ARG A 54 7.08 0.02 -1.87
C ARG A 54 6.12 -0.89 -2.64
N LEU A 55 5.70 -2.01 -2.04
CA LEU A 55 4.73 -2.92 -2.66
C LEU A 55 3.40 -2.20 -2.97
N ALA A 56 2.90 -1.38 -2.05
CA ALA A 56 1.70 -0.59 -2.26
C ALA A 56 1.86 0.40 -3.44
N ILE A 57 2.98 1.11 -3.51
CA ILE A 57 3.29 2.02 -4.62
C ILE A 57 3.29 1.28 -5.97
N GLU A 58 4.00 0.16 -6.06
CA GLU A 58 4.09 -0.60 -7.31
C GLU A 58 2.74 -1.18 -7.73
N ALA A 59 1.91 -1.64 -6.78
CA ALA A 59 0.55 -2.07 -7.05
C ALA A 59 -0.30 -0.92 -7.62
N LEU A 60 -0.25 0.27 -7.03
CA LEU A 60 -0.99 1.44 -7.51
C LEU A 60 -0.55 1.83 -8.93
N ARG A 61 0.76 1.87 -9.19
CA ARG A 61 1.33 2.17 -10.52
C ARG A 61 0.91 1.17 -11.59
N ALA A 62 0.85 -0.11 -11.24
CA ALA A 62 0.51 -1.17 -12.19
C ALA A 62 -1.00 -1.21 -12.48
N LEU A 63 -1.83 -1.01 -11.47
CA LEU A 63 -3.27 -1.22 -11.56
C LEU A 63 -4.07 0.03 -11.94
N ALA A 64 -3.63 1.24 -11.57
CA ALA A 64 -4.36 2.45 -11.93
C ALA A 64 -4.54 2.60 -13.46
N PRO A 65 -3.51 2.39 -14.32
CA PRO A 65 -3.68 2.48 -15.77
C PRO A 65 -4.68 1.47 -16.36
N VAL A 66 -4.90 0.33 -15.70
CA VAL A 66 -5.86 -0.71 -16.14
C VAL A 66 -7.29 -0.19 -16.09
N LEU A 67 -7.58 0.83 -15.27
CA LEU A 67 -8.90 1.43 -15.15
C LEU A 67 -9.24 2.43 -16.27
N HIS A 68 -8.29 2.75 -17.15
CA HIS A 68 -8.51 3.70 -18.24
C HIS A 68 -9.69 3.28 -19.14
N GLY A 69 -10.61 4.21 -19.40
CA GLY A 69 -11.83 3.96 -20.17
C GLY A 69 -12.92 3.16 -19.43
N SER A 70 -12.64 2.62 -18.24
CA SER A 70 -13.62 1.91 -17.40
C SER A 70 -14.16 2.75 -16.24
N VAL A 71 -13.47 3.84 -15.89
CA VAL A 71 -13.86 4.78 -14.82
C VAL A 71 -13.77 6.23 -15.32
N PRO A 72 -14.39 7.21 -14.62
CA PRO A 72 -14.23 8.62 -14.96
C PRO A 72 -12.77 9.07 -14.92
N GLU A 73 -12.36 9.90 -15.89
CA GLU A 73 -10.97 10.37 -16.00
C GLU A 73 -10.49 11.16 -14.77
N THR A 74 -11.41 11.84 -14.09
CA THR A 74 -11.13 12.54 -12.82
C THR A 74 -10.69 11.56 -11.74
N LEU A 75 -11.33 10.40 -11.63
CA LEU A 75 -10.98 9.38 -10.64
C LEU A 75 -9.59 8.79 -10.93
N LEU A 76 -9.29 8.54 -12.21
CA LEU A 76 -7.97 8.05 -12.62
C LEU A 76 -6.87 9.07 -12.28
N ARG A 77 -7.12 10.37 -12.53
CA ARG A 77 -6.22 11.45 -12.13
C ARG A 77 -5.99 11.47 -10.62
N ASP A 78 -7.03 11.31 -9.82
CA ASP A 78 -6.93 11.31 -8.36
C ASP A 78 -6.07 10.14 -7.85
N LEU A 79 -6.25 8.93 -8.40
CA LEU A 79 -5.43 7.76 -8.07
C LEU A 79 -3.96 7.97 -8.45
N ASN A 80 -3.68 8.58 -9.60
CA ASN A 80 -2.33 8.93 -10.01
C ASN A 80 -1.69 9.96 -9.06
N GLN A 81 -2.47 10.96 -8.61
CA GLN A 81 -2.01 11.95 -7.64
C GLN A 81 -1.68 11.30 -6.28
N VAL A 82 -2.54 10.40 -5.79
CA VAL A 82 -2.28 9.62 -4.57
C VAL A 82 -0.99 8.83 -4.70
N THR A 83 -0.78 8.16 -5.84
CA THR A 83 0.44 7.39 -6.11
C THR A 83 1.69 8.27 -6.07
N ALA A 84 1.66 9.44 -6.71
CA ALA A 84 2.78 10.39 -6.71
C ALA A 84 3.08 10.93 -5.31
N ASN A 85 2.04 11.28 -4.55
CA ASN A 85 2.18 11.75 -3.17
C ASN A 85 2.80 10.66 -2.27
N MET A 86 2.39 9.41 -2.44
CA MET A 86 2.94 8.28 -1.70
C MET A 86 4.41 8.04 -2.04
N GLN A 87 4.81 8.17 -3.31
CA GLN A 87 6.21 8.08 -3.73
C GLN A 87 7.09 9.15 -3.08
N LEU A 88 6.60 10.40 -3.01
CA LEU A 88 7.30 11.50 -2.34
C LEU A 88 7.48 11.21 -0.84
N ALA A 89 6.41 10.76 -0.18
CA ALA A 89 6.46 10.39 1.23
C ALA A 89 7.43 9.21 1.49
N TYR A 90 7.44 8.22 0.59
CA TYR A 90 8.38 7.10 0.64
C TYR A 90 9.84 7.57 0.50
N ALA A 91 10.15 8.42 -0.48
CA ALA A 91 11.50 8.95 -0.67
C ALA A 91 12.00 9.72 0.56
N LYS A 92 11.10 10.48 1.20
CA LYS A 92 11.39 11.16 2.47
C LYS A 92 11.68 10.15 3.59
N ALA A 93 10.82 9.14 3.75
CA ALA A 93 10.97 8.11 4.79
C ALA A 93 12.26 7.29 4.62
N VAL A 94 12.66 6.97 3.38
CA VAL A 94 13.95 6.34 3.07
C VAL A 94 15.10 7.23 3.53
N SER A 95 15.06 8.53 3.20
CA SER A 95 16.11 9.48 3.58
C SER A 95 16.25 9.60 5.11
N GLU A 96 15.13 9.63 5.84
CA GLU A 96 15.12 9.66 7.30
C GLU A 96 15.71 8.37 7.92
N SER A 97 15.43 7.20 7.34
CA SER A 97 15.99 5.92 7.83
C SER A 97 17.51 5.78 7.64
N VAL A 98 18.06 6.42 6.60
CA VAL A 98 19.50 6.43 6.32
C VAL A 98 20.24 7.42 7.24
N GLY A 99 19.60 8.53 7.63
CA GLY A 99 20.17 9.48 8.60
C GLY A 99 20.37 8.85 9.98
N ASP A 100 19.39 8.09 10.46
CA ASP A 100 19.41 7.43 11.79
C ASP A 100 20.53 6.37 11.93
N THR A 101 20.88 5.70 10.82
CA THR A 101 21.98 4.72 10.78
C THR A 101 23.38 5.37 10.74
N SER A 102 23.49 6.64 10.35
CA SER A 102 24.77 7.35 10.31
C SER A 102 25.22 7.92 11.66
N ASP A 103 24.28 8.32 12.52
CA ASP A 103 24.60 8.82 13.87
C ASP A 103 25.09 7.71 14.82
N THR A 104 24.59 6.48 14.66
CA THR A 104 25.01 5.34 15.50
C THR A 104 26.45 4.88 15.22
N LYS A 105 26.97 5.10 14.00
CA LYS A 105 28.33 4.65 13.63
C LYS A 105 29.43 5.62 14.07
N ALA A 106 29.10 6.89 14.33
CA ALA A 106 30.08 7.91 14.73
C ALA A 106 30.51 7.77 16.20
N THR A 107 29.68 7.18 17.07
CA THR A 107 29.97 7.06 18.51
C THR A 107 30.89 5.90 18.88
N ASP A 108 31.01 4.87 18.03
CA ASP A 108 31.89 3.71 18.30
C ASP A 108 33.35 3.93 17.83
N ALA A 109 33.61 4.94 17.00
CA ALA A 109 34.95 5.21 16.47
C ALA A 109 35.84 6.07 17.39
N ASP A 110 35.27 6.68 18.44
CA ASP A 110 35.98 7.61 19.35
C ASP A 110 36.40 6.95 20.67
N ALA A 111 36.04 5.67 20.91
CA ALA A 111 36.28 4.98 22.17
C ALA A 111 37.52 4.05 22.19
N SER A 112 38.28 3.94 21.10
CA SER A 112 39.41 2.97 20.99
C SER A 112 40.80 3.60 20.99
N GLY A 113 40.95 4.86 21.44
CA GLY A 113 42.16 5.63 21.19
C GLY A 113 42.71 6.40 22.38
N ASP A 114 42.78 5.84 23.60
CA ASP A 114 43.71 6.40 24.61
C ASP A 114 43.99 5.47 25.82
N ASP A 115 44.64 4.32 25.60
CA ASP A 115 45.25 3.59 26.73
C ASP A 115 46.60 2.95 26.32
N ALA A 116 47.57 3.81 26.06
CA ALA A 116 48.97 3.42 25.95
C ALA A 116 49.88 4.61 26.29
N SER A 117 50.05 4.94 27.58
CA SER A 117 51.33 5.39 28.18
C SER A 117 51.13 5.87 29.62
N SER A 118 51.68 5.12 30.58
CA SER A 118 52.63 5.54 31.64
C SER A 118 52.50 4.70 32.92
#